data_AF-A0A7S1LED5-F1
#
_entry.id   AF-A0A7S1LED5-F1
#
_cell.length_a   1.000
_cell.length_b   1.000
_cell.length_c   1.000
_cell.angle_alpha   90.00
_cell.angle_beta   90.00
_cell.angle_gamma   90.00
#
_symmetry.space_group_name_H-M   'P 1'
#
loop_
_entity.id
_entity.type
_entity.pdbx_description
1 polymer ?
#
loop_
_entity_poly.entity_id
_entity_poly.type
_entity_poly.pdbx_seq_one_letter_code
_entity_poly.pdbx_strand_id
1 'polypeptide(L)'
;TYTPYAIEPMAQTTDKADVTDEAGGTGGCEALALEDATKLIQRDGGLILCFRDPVRDGVIKVEFGCRKPPLGMDFTKTEPVTVKRVRKGSAADELGVDKGWEVAEVNGESMEGRAAADVFFRMKTMLDAALAYADKK
;
A
#
# COMPACT_ATOMS: atom_id res chain seq x y z
N THR A 1 -46.26 -5.45 -35.46
CA THR A 1 -46.59 -4.21 -34.72
C THR A 1 -46.52 -4.51 -33.24
N TYR A 2 -45.42 -4.12 -32.59
CA TYR A 2 -45.23 -4.24 -31.15
C TYR A 2 -44.58 -2.94 -30.66
N THR A 3 -45.20 -2.33 -29.67
CA THR A 3 -44.90 -1.01 -29.12
C THR A 3 -43.58 -1.00 -28.33
N PRO A 4 -42.82 0.10 -28.39
CA PRO A 4 -41.60 0.27 -27.60
C PRO A 4 -41.95 0.50 -26.12
N TYR A 5 -41.41 -0.34 -25.23
CA TYR A 5 -41.42 -0.05 -23.80
C TYR A 5 -40.34 1.00 -23.52
N ALA A 6 -40.80 2.23 -23.28
CA ALA A 6 -40.02 3.29 -22.68
C ALA A 6 -39.66 2.89 -21.24
N ILE A 7 -38.37 2.86 -20.93
CA ILE A 7 -37.88 2.80 -19.56
C ILE A 7 -37.42 4.21 -19.22
N GLU A 8 -38.24 4.91 -18.45
CA GLU A 8 -37.90 6.17 -17.81
C GLU A 8 -36.96 5.89 -16.61
N PRO A 9 -35.77 6.48 -16.53
CA PRO A 9 -35.05 6.53 -15.27
C PRO A 9 -35.64 7.67 -14.41
N MET A 10 -36.36 7.27 -13.36
CA MET A 10 -36.83 8.15 -12.29
C MET A 10 -35.65 8.61 -11.43
N ALA A 11 -35.76 9.87 -11.00
CA ALA A 11 -34.75 10.65 -10.30
C ALA A 11 -34.15 10.00 -9.04
N GLN A 12 -32.92 10.40 -8.73
CA GLN A 12 -32.52 10.67 -7.35
C GLN A 12 -31.62 11.90 -7.32
N THR A 13 -32.19 12.97 -6.73
CA THR A 13 -31.52 14.18 -6.29
C THR A 13 -31.06 13.96 -4.86
N THR A 14 -29.76 14.13 -4.60
CA THR A 14 -29.13 14.44 -3.30
C THR A 14 -27.64 14.56 -3.62
N ASP A 15 -26.84 15.45 -3.09
CA ASP A 15 -26.99 16.68 -2.32
C ASP A 15 -25.62 17.33 -2.48
N LYS A 16 -25.56 18.65 -2.42
CA LYS A 16 -24.30 19.40 -2.50
C LYS A 16 -23.36 18.97 -1.37
N ALA A 17 -22.16 18.54 -1.70
CA ALA A 17 -21.02 18.69 -0.81
C ALA A 17 -19.76 19.00 -1.62
N ASP A 18 -19.26 20.20 -1.38
CA ASP A 18 -17.84 20.55 -1.32
C ASP A 18 -17.00 20.51 -2.61
N VAL A 19 -16.99 21.65 -3.29
CA VAL A 19 -15.86 22.10 -4.12
C VAL A 19 -15.14 23.15 -3.29
N THR A 20 -13.97 22.80 -2.75
CA THR A 20 -12.65 23.36 -3.12
C THR A 20 -11.60 22.87 -2.12
N ASP A 21 -10.68 22.00 -2.56
CA ASP A 21 -9.27 22.39 -2.59
C ASP A 21 -8.55 21.58 -3.68
N GLU A 22 -8.04 22.31 -4.66
CA GLU A 22 -7.13 21.80 -5.67
C GLU A 22 -5.72 21.75 -5.10
N ALA A 23 -5.22 20.53 -4.88
CA ALA A 23 -3.82 20.19 -5.06
C ALA A 23 -3.85 18.81 -5.76
N GLY A 24 -3.63 18.71 -7.07
CA GLY A 24 -2.39 19.05 -7.75
C GLY A 24 -1.59 17.77 -7.98
N GLY A 25 -1.28 17.44 -9.24
CA GLY A 25 -0.34 16.38 -9.65
C GLY A 25 -1.06 15.17 -10.25
N THR A 26 -1.19 15.03 -11.58
CA THR A 26 -0.12 14.80 -12.57
C THR A 26 0.79 13.66 -12.15
N GLY A 27 0.87 12.63 -13.01
CA GLY A 27 1.79 11.52 -12.84
C GLY A 27 3.20 12.00 -12.53
N GLY A 28 3.79 11.41 -11.51
CA GLY A 28 5.11 11.75 -11.03
C GLY A 28 5.42 10.84 -9.86
N CYS A 29 6.25 9.84 -10.13
CA CYS A 29 7.10 9.19 -9.16
C CYS A 29 7.99 10.26 -8.47
N GLU A 30 7.41 11.06 -7.58
CA GLU A 30 8.15 12.01 -6.77
C GLU A 30 8.78 11.24 -5.61
N ALA A 31 10.10 11.30 -5.51
CA ALA A 31 10.85 10.67 -4.43
C ALA A 31 10.39 11.26 -3.09
N LEU A 32 9.66 10.48 -2.27
CA LEU A 32 9.14 10.97 -1.01
C LEU A 32 10.25 11.40 -0.03
N ALA A 33 10.08 12.61 0.51
CA ALA A 33 10.87 13.11 1.63
C ALA A 33 10.69 12.24 2.90
N LEU A 34 11.71 12.26 3.78
CA LEU A 34 11.71 11.55 5.06
C LEU A 34 10.63 12.06 6.02
N GLU A 35 10.20 13.32 5.84
CA GLU A 35 9.14 13.95 6.64
C GLU A 35 7.77 13.33 6.38
N ASP A 36 7.44 13.00 5.12
CA ASP A 36 6.20 12.33 4.77
C ASP A 36 6.14 10.91 5.33
N ALA A 37 7.27 10.18 5.26
CA ALA A 37 7.39 8.86 5.89
C ALA A 37 7.02 8.91 7.37
N THR A 38 7.58 9.85 8.11
CA THR A 38 7.33 10.00 9.55
C THR A 38 5.87 10.35 9.86
N LYS A 39 5.24 11.21 9.05
CA LYS A 39 3.80 11.54 9.19
C LYS A 39 2.91 10.33 8.99
N LEU A 40 3.21 9.50 7.99
CA LEU A 40 2.45 8.27 7.70
C LEU A 40 2.56 7.29 8.87
N ILE A 41 3.77 7.06 9.38
CA ILE A 41 4.00 6.19 10.53
C ILE A 41 3.30 6.72 11.79
N GLN A 42 3.25 8.04 11.98
CA GLN A 42 2.58 8.67 13.11
C GLN A 42 1.05 8.47 13.08
N ARG A 43 0.44 8.43 11.89
CA ARG A 43 -1.01 8.19 11.71
C ARG A 43 -1.35 6.72 11.88
N ASP A 44 -0.60 5.86 11.20
CA ASP A 44 -0.91 4.43 11.11
C ASP A 44 -0.25 3.59 12.22
N GLY A 45 0.66 4.17 13.00
CA GLY A 45 1.33 3.49 14.10
C GLY A 45 2.35 2.43 13.65
N GLY A 46 2.89 2.53 12.43
CA GLY A 46 3.97 1.66 11.98
C GLY A 46 4.15 1.49 10.47
N LEU A 47 4.67 0.33 10.07
CA LEU A 47 4.84 -0.08 8.67
C LEU A 47 3.56 -0.75 8.14
N ILE A 48 3.18 -0.37 6.94
CA ILE A 48 2.07 -0.90 6.15
C ILE A 48 2.59 -1.20 4.75
N LEU A 49 2.21 -2.36 4.22
CA LEU A 49 2.52 -2.79 2.87
C LEU A 49 1.22 -3.12 2.14
N CYS A 50 1.05 -2.58 0.93
CA CYS A 50 0.00 -3.00 0.02
C CYS A 50 0.58 -3.98 -0.99
N PHE A 51 -0.05 -5.13 -1.09
CA PHE A 51 0.31 -6.19 -2.00
C PHE A 51 -0.76 -6.34 -3.08
N ARG A 52 -0.36 -6.56 -4.33
CA ARG A 52 -1.25 -6.93 -5.42
C ARG A 52 -1.17 -8.43 -5.64
N ASP A 53 -2.31 -9.10 -5.54
CA ASP A 53 -2.44 -10.52 -5.84
C ASP A 53 -2.63 -10.69 -7.37
N PRO A 54 -1.69 -11.31 -8.10
CA PRO A 54 -1.82 -11.51 -9.54
C PRO A 54 -2.88 -12.55 -9.93
N VAL A 55 -3.35 -13.36 -8.98
CA VAL A 55 -4.36 -14.41 -9.22
C VAL A 55 -5.77 -13.87 -9.02
N ARG A 56 -5.95 -13.03 -8.01
CA ARG A 56 -7.26 -12.45 -7.65
C ARG A 56 -7.46 -11.03 -8.15
N ASP A 57 -6.43 -10.41 -8.72
CA ASP A 57 -6.39 -9.02 -9.19
C ASP A 57 -6.86 -8.03 -8.11
N GLY A 58 -6.51 -8.31 -6.85
CA GLY A 58 -6.91 -7.55 -5.68
C GLY A 58 -5.72 -6.89 -4.99
N VAL A 59 -5.95 -5.72 -4.40
CA VAL A 59 -4.97 -5.06 -3.52
C VAL A 59 -5.27 -5.40 -2.07
N ILE A 60 -4.26 -5.92 -1.38
CA ILE A 60 -4.32 -6.41 -0.01
C ILE A 60 -3.41 -5.53 0.83
N LYS A 61 -4.00 -4.71 1.68
CA LYS A 61 -3.28 -3.88 2.66
C LYS A 61 -2.93 -4.71 3.89
N VAL A 62 -1.66 -4.70 4.28
CA VAL A 62 -1.13 -5.47 5.41
C VAL A 62 -0.39 -4.55 6.36
N GLU A 63 -0.82 -4.55 7.62
CA GLU A 63 -0.32 -3.64 8.65
C GLU A 63 0.68 -4.38 9.55
N PHE A 64 1.97 -4.10 9.38
CA PHE A 64 3.05 -4.65 10.19
C PHE A 64 3.22 -3.91 11.52
N GLY A 65 2.81 -2.64 11.60
CA GLY A 65 2.97 -1.83 12.81
C GLY A 65 4.45 -1.58 13.14
N CYS A 66 4.78 -1.43 14.43
CA CYS A 66 6.16 -1.25 14.91
C CYS A 66 6.87 -2.59 15.21
N ARG A 67 6.73 -3.58 14.32
CA ARG A 67 7.40 -4.88 14.51
C ARG A 67 8.90 -4.78 14.25
N LYS A 68 9.70 -5.47 15.06
CA LYS A 68 11.15 -5.53 14.90
C LYS A 68 11.52 -6.36 13.66
N PRO A 69 12.51 -5.94 12.86
CA PRO A 69 13.04 -6.78 11.80
C PRO A 69 13.75 -8.00 12.41
N PRO A 70 13.77 -9.14 11.69
CA PRO A 70 13.25 -9.35 10.34
C PRO A 70 11.72 -9.61 10.31
N LEU A 71 11.01 -9.04 9.32
CA LEU A 71 9.58 -9.34 9.09
C LEU A 71 9.32 -10.79 8.67
N GLY A 72 10.37 -11.49 8.21
CA GLY A 72 10.32 -12.89 7.79
C GLY A 72 9.79 -13.13 6.37
N MET A 73 9.89 -12.14 5.48
CA MET A 73 9.61 -12.30 4.06
C MET A 73 10.86 -12.00 3.21
N ASP A 74 11.00 -12.72 2.12
CA ASP A 74 12.02 -12.51 1.10
C ASP A 74 11.33 -12.05 -0.18
N PHE A 75 11.83 -10.99 -0.82
CA PHE A 75 11.36 -10.55 -2.14
C PHE A 75 12.28 -11.02 -3.26
N THR A 76 11.75 -11.03 -4.49
CA THR A 76 12.60 -11.21 -5.68
C THR A 76 13.41 -9.95 -5.96
N LYS A 77 14.55 -10.12 -6.65
CA LYS A 77 15.36 -9.00 -7.15
C LYS A 77 14.96 -8.58 -8.58
N THR A 78 13.99 -9.28 -9.17
CA THR A 78 13.49 -9.03 -10.52
C THR A 78 12.26 -8.13 -10.42
N GLU A 79 12.11 -7.22 -11.38
CA GLU A 79 10.89 -6.43 -11.52
C GLU A 79 9.84 -7.26 -12.28
N PRO A 80 8.59 -7.31 -11.81
CA PRO A 80 8.07 -6.67 -10.60
C PRO A 80 8.47 -7.35 -9.28
N VAL A 81 8.60 -6.56 -8.22
CA VAL A 81 9.07 -7.01 -6.90
C VAL A 81 7.98 -7.84 -6.22
N THR A 82 8.09 -9.16 -6.33
CA THR A 82 7.15 -10.10 -5.70
C THR A 82 7.71 -10.78 -4.46
N VAL A 83 6.83 -11.28 -3.60
CA VAL A 83 7.19 -12.07 -2.42
C VAL A 83 7.67 -13.44 -2.88
N LYS A 84 8.97 -13.71 -2.73
CA LYS A 84 9.58 -14.99 -3.11
C LYS A 84 9.31 -16.08 -2.08
N ARG A 85 9.37 -15.72 -0.81
CA ARG A 85 9.25 -16.66 0.31
C ARG A 85 8.73 -15.94 1.54
N VAL A 86 7.89 -16.63 2.28
CA VAL A 86 7.45 -16.24 3.61
C VAL A 86 7.93 -17.30 4.60
N ARG A 87 8.55 -16.87 5.70
CA ARG A 87 8.99 -17.73 6.80
C ARG A 87 7.77 -18.06 7.66
N LYS A 88 7.47 -19.33 7.85
CA LYS A 88 6.42 -19.77 8.78
C LYS A 88 6.70 -19.28 10.21
N GLY A 89 5.67 -18.81 10.90
CA GLY A 89 5.79 -18.23 12.24
C GLY A 89 6.46 -16.86 12.29
N SER A 90 6.51 -16.15 11.16
CA SER A 90 6.96 -14.76 11.11
C SER A 90 5.79 -13.79 11.01
N ALA A 91 6.04 -12.50 11.19
CA ALA A 91 5.02 -11.47 11.08
C ALA A 91 4.28 -11.52 9.73
N ALA A 92 5.01 -11.77 8.64
CA ALA A 92 4.45 -11.91 7.32
C ALA A 92 3.47 -13.10 7.19
N ASP A 93 3.80 -14.23 7.82
CA ASP A 93 2.98 -15.45 7.85
C ASP A 93 1.73 -15.25 8.72
N GLU A 94 1.88 -14.63 9.89
CA GLU A 94 0.78 -14.31 10.79
C GLU A 94 -0.24 -13.34 10.16
N LEU A 95 0.24 -12.43 9.32
CA LEU A 95 -0.60 -11.47 8.60
C LEU A 95 -1.18 -12.05 7.29
N GLY A 96 -0.83 -13.28 6.94
CA GLY A 96 -1.36 -13.97 5.76
C GLY A 96 -0.78 -13.49 4.44
N VAL A 97 0.44 -12.94 4.43
CA VAL A 97 1.15 -12.61 3.18
C VAL A 97 1.47 -13.90 2.42
N ASP A 98 1.07 -13.96 1.15
CA ASP A 98 1.35 -15.13 0.31
C ASP A 98 2.53 -14.90 -0.64
N LYS A 99 3.11 -16.01 -1.13
CA LYS A 99 4.18 -15.99 -2.11
C LYS A 99 3.60 -15.62 -3.49
N GLY A 100 4.34 -14.84 -4.26
CA GLY A 100 3.94 -14.36 -5.58
C GLY A 100 3.14 -13.07 -5.55
N TRP A 101 2.80 -12.54 -4.38
CA TRP A 101 2.21 -11.21 -4.26
C TRP A 101 3.21 -10.11 -4.64
N GLU A 102 2.78 -9.16 -5.44
CA GLU A 102 3.56 -8.01 -5.88
C GLU A 102 3.47 -6.87 -4.88
N VAL A 103 4.57 -6.21 -4.55
CA VAL A 103 4.52 -5.00 -3.71
C VAL A 103 4.02 -3.84 -4.56
N ALA A 104 2.81 -3.39 -4.29
CA ALA A 104 2.23 -2.24 -4.96
C ALA A 104 2.59 -0.94 -4.24
N GLU A 105 2.49 -0.92 -2.90
CA GLU A 105 2.72 0.30 -2.12
C GLU A 105 3.35 0.02 -0.75
N VAL A 106 4.06 1.02 -0.21
CA VAL A 106 4.65 1.02 1.14
C VAL A 106 4.19 2.28 1.86
N ASN A 107 3.41 2.15 2.94
CA ASN A 107 2.80 3.29 3.66
C ASN A 107 2.03 4.27 2.74
N GLY A 108 1.42 3.78 1.65
CA GLY A 108 0.72 4.63 0.67
C GLY A 108 1.64 5.28 -0.38
N GLU A 109 2.92 4.91 -0.43
CA GLU A 109 3.81 5.25 -1.54
C GLU A 109 3.82 4.12 -2.58
N SER A 110 3.48 4.44 -3.82
CA SER A 110 3.55 3.48 -4.92
C SER A 110 5.00 3.07 -5.22
N MET A 111 5.20 1.75 -5.29
CA MET A 111 6.45 1.09 -5.65
C MET A 111 6.43 0.56 -7.10
N GLU A 112 5.36 0.84 -7.85
CA GLU A 112 5.24 0.42 -9.24
C GLU A 112 6.35 1.05 -10.08
N GLY A 113 7.12 0.22 -10.79
CA GLY A 113 8.25 0.64 -11.62
C GLY A 113 9.53 0.99 -10.84
N ARG A 114 9.62 0.64 -9.54
CA ARG A 114 10.85 0.79 -8.76
C ARG A 114 11.63 -0.52 -8.65
N ALA A 115 12.95 -0.40 -8.71
CA ALA A 115 13.85 -1.52 -8.49
C ALA A 115 13.72 -2.06 -7.06
N ALA A 116 13.87 -3.39 -6.90
CA ALA A 116 13.77 -4.06 -5.61
C ALA A 116 14.62 -3.38 -4.51
N ALA A 117 15.83 -2.93 -4.83
CA ALA A 117 16.70 -2.25 -3.88
C ALA A 117 16.09 -0.98 -3.27
N ASP A 118 15.36 -0.19 -4.07
CA ASP A 118 14.70 1.04 -3.63
C ASP A 118 13.52 0.70 -2.71
N VAL A 119 12.69 -0.29 -3.11
CA VAL A 119 11.60 -0.82 -2.29
C VAL A 119 12.10 -1.32 -0.94
N PHE A 120 13.18 -2.11 -0.94
CA PHE A 120 13.81 -2.62 0.29
C PHE A 120 14.34 -1.48 1.17
N PHE A 121 15.01 -0.49 0.57
CA PHE A 121 15.54 0.65 1.31
C PHE A 121 14.41 1.46 1.93
N ARG A 122 13.31 1.65 1.19
CA ARG A 122 12.14 2.36 1.67
C ARG A 122 11.45 1.63 2.80
N MET A 123 11.19 0.34 2.63
CA MET A 123 10.59 -0.51 3.66
C MET A 123 11.45 -0.51 4.93
N LYS A 124 12.78 -0.61 4.79
CA LYS A 124 13.72 -0.50 5.91
C LYS A 124 13.64 0.87 6.60
N THR A 125 13.63 1.95 5.83
CA THR A 125 13.52 3.32 6.34
C THR A 125 12.26 3.50 7.18
N MET A 126 11.13 2.98 6.70
CA MET A 126 9.86 2.99 7.44
C MET A 126 9.92 2.14 8.71
N LEU A 127 10.55 0.96 8.66
CA LEU A 127 10.77 0.12 9.84
C LEU A 127 11.62 0.83 10.91
N ASP A 128 12.74 1.43 10.53
CA ASP A 128 13.61 2.18 11.44
C ASP A 128 12.86 3.39 12.04
N ALA A 129 12.11 4.13 11.22
CA ALA A 129 11.29 5.25 11.70
C ALA A 129 10.18 4.80 12.66
N ALA A 130 9.52 3.67 12.38
CA ALA A 130 8.49 3.08 13.23
C ALA A 130 9.04 2.63 14.59
N LEU A 131 10.20 1.97 14.60
CA LEU A 131 10.86 1.56 15.85
C LEU A 131 11.31 2.77 16.67
N ALA A 132 11.86 3.79 16.03
CA ALA A 132 12.26 5.03 16.70
C ALA A 132 11.05 5.79 17.29
N TYR A 133 9.88 5.71 16.64
CA TYR A 133 8.64 6.28 17.17
C TYR A 133 8.10 5.46 18.35
N ALA A 134 8.17 4.12 18.28
CA ALA A 134 7.69 3.24 19.33
C ALA A 134 8.45 3.39 20.67
N ASP A 135 9.76 3.64 20.64
CA ASP A 135 10.59 3.82 21.84
C ASP A 135 10.29 5.13 22.59
N LYS A 136 9.73 6.14 21.91
CA LYS A 136 9.37 7.45 22.48
C LYS A 136 8.01 7.47 23.19
N LYS A 137 7.24 6.39 23.14
CA LYS A 137 5.89 6.29 23.70
C LYS A 137 5.86 5.35 24.89
#